data_AF-A0A7S7NX67-F1
#
_entry.id   AF-A0A7S7NX67-F1
#
_cell.length_a   1.000
_cell.length_b   1.000
_cell.length_c   1.000
_cell.angle_alpha   90.00
_cell.angle_beta   90.00
_cell.angle_gamma   90.00
#
_symmetry.space_group_name_H-M   'P 1'
#
loop_
_entity.id
_entity.type
_entity.pdbx_description
1 polymer ?
#
loop_
_entity_poly.entity_id
_entity_poly.type
_entity_poly.pdbx_seq_one_letter_code
_entity_poly.pdbx_strand_id
1 'polypeptide(L)'
;MTPNRTLAISVFAAALFCAGTFRNASAAQTLQGGWAISPSNQAGEVELMLFRRTEHSNMNSSNSWKLDQLTGLTAAQLKAASSPVRFAIAREAGRIECTGNLQAGSGGGAFTFTQNPEFLKNMRSLGYDGLSDDLVFAMALHDVSTAFVKELKAEGVQIPNKDMLLALRIHNVTGQYVREMKTLGASNLSADNLVAMRIHGVTAEFAKSLKDMGYDPKPDSLVALRIHGVTPEFARDLKKQGYNSASLDQMVAMRIHGVTPEFMKQAADLGYGRPSIDQLVAMRIHGVNPDFMKQVSDLGYGHPSIDQLVAMRIHGVSPEFIRKVQARGIRKASIDDLVSMKIHGIMD
;
A
#
# COMPACT_ATOMS: atom_id res chain seq x y z
N MET A 1 -32.00 -13.63 -19.31
CA MET A 1 -31.40 -13.03 -18.10
C MET A 1 -30.05 -12.42 -18.45
N THR A 2 -30.12 -11.15 -18.83
CA THR A 2 -29.16 -10.06 -18.61
C THR A 2 -30.01 -8.80 -18.80
N PRO A 3 -29.78 -7.74 -18.01
CA PRO A 3 -29.26 -6.57 -18.69
C PRO A 3 -28.28 -5.71 -17.88
N ASN A 4 -27.40 -5.08 -18.65
CA ASN A 4 -26.94 -3.69 -18.60
C ASN A 4 -26.31 -3.13 -17.31
N ARG A 5 -24.98 -2.96 -17.39
CA ARG A 5 -24.23 -1.94 -16.64
C ARG A 5 -24.28 -0.64 -17.44
N THR A 6 -25.09 0.32 -17.01
CA THR A 6 -25.16 1.66 -17.60
C THR A 6 -24.00 2.50 -17.06
N LEU A 7 -23.07 2.91 -17.93
CA LEU A 7 -22.13 3.98 -17.65
C LEU A 7 -22.91 5.31 -17.64
N ALA A 8 -22.93 6.00 -16.50
CA ALA A 8 -23.39 7.38 -16.43
C ALA A 8 -22.22 8.32 -16.77
N ILE A 9 -22.29 8.94 -17.94
CA ILE A 9 -21.41 10.03 -18.37
C ILE A 9 -22.03 11.33 -17.85
N SER A 10 -21.40 11.99 -16.89
CA SER A 10 -21.82 13.31 -16.39
C SER A 10 -21.25 14.41 -17.28
N VAL A 11 -22.15 15.16 -17.93
CA VAL A 11 -21.85 16.33 -18.77
C VAL A 11 -21.57 17.54 -17.85
N PHE A 12 -20.41 18.18 -18.03
CA PHE A 12 -20.05 19.43 -17.35
C PHE A 12 -20.72 20.63 -18.05
N ALA A 13 -21.56 21.38 -17.32
CA ALA A 13 -22.06 22.68 -17.74
C ALA A 13 -21.16 23.79 -17.16
N ALA A 14 -20.65 24.67 -18.02
CA ALA A 14 -19.85 25.83 -17.63
C ALA A 14 -20.77 26.95 -17.11
N ALA A 15 -20.51 27.45 -15.90
CA ALA A 15 -21.22 28.60 -15.31
C ALA A 15 -20.44 29.90 -15.58
N LEU A 16 -21.12 30.90 -16.16
CA LEU A 16 -20.62 32.27 -16.30
C LEU A 16 -20.60 32.99 -14.94
N PHE A 17 -19.52 33.73 -14.67
CA PHE A 17 -19.38 34.61 -13.51
C PHE A 17 -19.89 36.03 -13.83
N CYS A 18 -20.85 36.53 -13.04
CA CYS A 18 -21.18 37.96 -12.98
C CYS A 18 -20.34 38.63 -11.89
N ALA A 19 -19.66 39.73 -12.23
CA ALA A 19 -18.84 40.51 -11.32
C ALA A 19 -19.69 41.48 -10.48
N GLY A 20 -19.67 41.33 -9.15
CA GLY A 20 -20.17 42.29 -8.18
C GLY A 20 -19.02 42.85 -7.35
N THR A 21 -18.99 44.17 -7.17
CA THR A 21 -17.93 44.90 -6.46
C THR A 21 -18.10 44.79 -4.94
N PHE A 22 -17.09 44.24 -4.24
CA PHE A 22 -17.01 44.26 -2.78
C PHE A 22 -15.85 45.13 -2.30
N ARG A 23 -16.13 45.91 -1.24
CA ARG A 23 -15.22 46.86 -0.57
C ARG A 23 -14.12 46.14 0.23
N ASN A 24 -12.92 46.72 0.23
CA ASN A 24 -11.70 46.23 0.88
C ASN A 24 -11.81 46.17 2.41
N ALA A 25 -11.96 44.97 2.96
CA ALA A 25 -11.39 44.61 4.27
C ALA A 25 -9.97 44.04 4.03
N SER A 26 -9.07 44.20 5.00
CA SER A 26 -7.71 43.63 4.98
C SER A 26 -7.73 42.24 4.35
N ALA A 27 -7.18 42.11 3.14
CA ALA A 27 -7.30 40.90 2.35
C ALA A 27 -6.42 39.82 2.99
N ALA A 28 -7.00 39.02 3.89
CA ALA A 28 -6.52 37.68 4.12
C ALA A 28 -6.30 37.03 2.75
N GLN A 29 -5.13 36.44 2.51
CA GLN A 29 -4.83 35.83 1.22
C GLN A 29 -5.87 34.74 0.95
N THR A 30 -6.78 35.03 0.01
CA THR A 30 -7.89 34.14 -0.32
C THR A 30 -7.50 33.26 -1.47
N LEU A 31 -7.50 31.95 -1.23
CA LEU A 31 -7.41 30.97 -2.32
C LEU A 31 -8.82 30.64 -2.80
N GLN A 32 -9.04 30.59 -4.10
CA GLN A 32 -10.34 30.31 -4.71
C GLN A 32 -10.27 29.12 -5.65
N GLY A 33 -11.40 28.42 -5.81
CA GLY A 33 -11.53 27.31 -6.75
C GLY A 33 -12.98 26.88 -6.91
N GLY A 34 -13.18 25.73 -7.56
CA GLY A 34 -14.48 25.12 -7.75
C GLY A 34 -14.67 23.90 -6.85
N TRP A 35 -15.91 23.55 -6.60
CA TRP A 35 -16.28 22.30 -5.96
C TRP A 35 -17.38 21.60 -6.74
N ALA A 36 -17.40 20.28 -6.64
CA ALA A 36 -18.50 19.44 -7.09
C ALA A 36 -18.82 18.44 -5.98
N ILE A 37 -20.11 18.14 -5.78
CA ILE A 37 -20.56 17.16 -4.80
C ILE A 37 -21.49 16.16 -5.47
N SER A 38 -21.45 14.92 -5.02
CA SER A 38 -22.38 13.87 -5.43
C SER A 38 -22.73 12.94 -4.25
N PRO A 39 -23.82 12.17 -4.34
CA PRO A 39 -24.16 11.18 -3.34
C PRO A 39 -23.04 10.14 -3.16
N SER A 40 -22.77 9.74 -1.91
CA SER A 40 -21.93 8.59 -1.61
C SER A 40 -22.76 7.31 -1.51
N ASN A 41 -22.11 6.16 -1.67
CA ASN A 41 -22.71 4.85 -1.38
C ASN A 41 -22.82 4.58 0.14
N GLN A 42 -22.14 5.38 0.96
CA GLN A 42 -22.18 5.31 2.42
C GLN A 42 -23.27 6.26 2.96
N ALA A 43 -24.15 5.75 3.83
CA ALA A 43 -25.22 6.55 4.40
C ALA A 43 -24.67 7.68 5.30
N GLY A 44 -25.16 8.91 5.11
CA GLY A 44 -24.69 10.08 5.86
C GLY A 44 -23.41 10.72 5.32
N GLU A 45 -22.90 10.22 4.19
CA GLU A 45 -21.71 10.75 3.52
C GLU A 45 -22.03 11.26 2.11
N VAL A 46 -21.13 12.11 1.60
CA VAL A 46 -21.16 12.68 0.26
C VAL A 46 -19.76 12.65 -0.33
N GLU A 47 -19.65 12.43 -1.64
CA GLU A 47 -18.40 12.61 -2.36
C GLU A 47 -18.24 14.09 -2.68
N LEU A 48 -17.20 14.72 -2.13
CA LEU A 48 -16.87 16.12 -2.39
C LEU A 48 -15.54 16.20 -3.14
N MET A 49 -15.60 16.80 -4.32
CA MET A 49 -14.45 17.18 -5.11
C MET A 49 -14.18 18.68 -4.93
N LEU A 50 -12.97 19.05 -4.55
CA LEU A 50 -12.45 20.40 -4.63
C LEU A 50 -11.41 20.46 -5.74
N PHE A 51 -11.48 21.47 -6.59
CA PHE A 51 -10.53 21.65 -7.68
C PHE A 51 -10.14 23.11 -7.86
N ARG A 52 -8.89 23.33 -8.23
CA ARG A 52 -8.35 24.64 -8.54
C ARG A 52 -7.39 24.51 -9.70
N ARG A 53 -7.63 25.31 -10.73
CA ARG A 53 -6.73 25.42 -11.88
C ARG A 53 -6.15 26.82 -11.92
N THR A 54 -4.84 26.91 -11.92
CA THR A 54 -4.07 28.13 -12.21
C THR A 54 -3.30 27.92 -13.51
N GLU A 55 -2.57 28.94 -13.97
CA GLU A 55 -1.71 28.81 -15.16
C GLU A 55 -0.62 27.75 -14.99
N HIS A 56 -0.13 27.56 -13.77
CA HIS A 56 1.05 26.72 -13.46
C HIS A 56 0.72 25.49 -12.62
N SER A 57 -0.51 25.33 -12.16
CA SER A 57 -0.91 24.25 -11.26
C SER A 57 -2.34 23.81 -11.53
N ASN A 58 -2.56 22.49 -11.48
CA ASN A 58 -3.88 21.90 -11.47
C ASN A 58 -4.00 21.03 -10.22
N MET A 59 -4.85 21.45 -9.30
CA MET A 59 -5.15 20.74 -8.07
C MET A 59 -6.56 20.16 -8.17
N ASN A 60 -6.68 18.89 -7.85
CA ASN A 60 -7.96 18.22 -7.62
C ASN A 60 -7.85 17.33 -6.39
N SER A 61 -8.90 17.31 -5.57
CA SER A 61 -9.02 16.42 -4.44
C SER A 61 -10.45 15.92 -4.36
N SER A 62 -10.64 14.62 -4.28
CA SER A 62 -11.96 13.99 -4.20
C SER A 62 -11.95 13.03 -3.02
N ASN A 63 -12.84 13.23 -2.05
CA ASN A 63 -12.94 12.39 -0.86
C ASN A 63 -14.40 12.23 -0.46
N SER A 64 -14.70 11.15 0.27
CA SER A 64 -15.95 11.02 1.01
C SER A 64 -15.90 11.90 2.27
N TRP A 65 -16.97 12.64 2.52
CA TRP A 65 -17.14 13.51 3.68
C TRP A 65 -18.42 13.17 4.43
N LYS A 66 -18.32 13.13 5.76
CA LYS A 66 -19.52 13.07 6.60
C LYS A 66 -20.24 14.39 6.54
N LEU A 67 -21.57 14.34 6.48
CA LEU A 67 -22.40 15.54 6.33
C LEU A 67 -22.22 16.53 7.50
N ASP A 68 -21.95 16.03 8.70
CA ASP A 68 -21.69 16.86 9.89
C ASP A 68 -20.41 17.69 9.80
N GLN A 69 -19.45 17.29 8.97
CA GLN A 69 -18.23 18.03 8.69
C GLN A 69 -18.44 19.19 7.71
N LEU A 70 -19.60 19.21 7.02
CA LEU A 70 -19.98 20.23 6.04
C LEU A 70 -21.00 21.20 6.67
N THR A 71 -20.52 22.06 7.56
CA THR A 71 -21.38 22.96 8.35
C THR A 71 -22.22 23.85 7.42
N GLY A 72 -23.55 23.73 7.51
CA GLY A 72 -24.50 24.48 6.68
C GLY A 72 -25.11 23.68 5.52
N LEU A 73 -24.59 22.48 5.23
CA LEU A 73 -25.21 21.54 4.31
C LEU A 73 -26.14 20.58 5.08
N THR A 74 -27.38 20.44 4.62
CA THR A 74 -28.39 19.58 5.26
C THR A 74 -28.82 18.42 4.37
N ALA A 75 -29.27 17.33 4.99
CA ALA A 75 -29.81 16.19 4.25
C ALA A 75 -31.07 16.54 3.44
N ALA A 76 -31.82 17.55 3.87
CA ALA A 76 -32.98 18.06 3.14
C ALA A 76 -32.56 18.74 1.83
N GLN A 77 -31.49 19.55 1.86
CA GLN A 77 -30.96 20.19 0.64
C GLN A 77 -30.43 19.16 -0.36
N LEU A 78 -29.81 18.07 0.11
CA LEU A 78 -29.37 16.96 -0.75
C LEU A 78 -30.54 16.19 -1.40
N LYS A 79 -31.73 16.19 -0.80
CA LYS A 79 -32.93 15.52 -1.34
C LYS A 79 -33.81 16.44 -2.18
N ALA A 80 -33.57 17.75 -2.15
CA ALA A 80 -34.36 18.72 -2.89
C ALA A 80 -34.14 18.57 -4.40
N ALA A 81 -35.18 18.85 -5.19
CA ALA A 81 -35.08 18.86 -6.65
C ALA A 81 -34.07 19.90 -7.13
N SER A 82 -34.05 21.08 -6.50
CA SER A 82 -33.04 22.12 -6.67
C SER A 82 -32.91 22.93 -5.39
N SER A 83 -31.70 23.28 -4.98
CA SER A 83 -31.47 24.09 -3.79
C SER A 83 -30.17 24.89 -3.86
N PRO A 84 -30.17 26.21 -3.58
CA PRO A 84 -28.93 26.92 -3.32
C PRO A 84 -28.32 26.45 -2.01
N VAL A 85 -27.00 26.30 -2.00
CA VAL A 85 -26.26 25.84 -0.82
C VAL A 85 -25.13 26.79 -0.47
N ARG A 86 -24.96 26.99 0.83
CA ARG A 86 -23.77 27.56 1.44
C ARG A 86 -23.36 26.65 2.58
N PHE A 87 -22.15 26.12 2.51
CA PHE A 87 -21.60 25.29 3.57
C PHE A 87 -20.12 25.60 3.75
N ALA A 88 -19.55 25.17 4.87
CA ALA A 88 -18.15 25.41 5.16
C ALA A 88 -17.48 24.19 5.77
N ILE A 89 -16.20 24.04 5.46
CA ILE A 89 -15.28 23.14 6.14
C ILE A 89 -14.39 24.03 7.00
N ALA A 90 -14.56 23.93 8.32
CA ALA A 90 -13.75 24.65 9.29
C ALA A 90 -12.72 23.70 9.93
N ARG A 91 -11.44 24.08 9.86
CA ARG A 91 -10.32 23.39 10.50
C ARG A 91 -9.38 24.41 11.12
N GLU A 92 -8.43 23.95 11.93
CA GLU A 92 -7.48 24.85 12.60
C GLU A 92 -6.70 25.71 11.58
N ALA A 93 -6.28 25.11 10.45
CA ALA A 93 -5.52 25.79 9.40
C ALA A 93 -6.32 26.86 8.62
N GLY A 94 -7.64 26.80 8.64
CA GLY A 94 -8.49 27.78 7.98
C GLY A 94 -9.89 27.29 7.69
N ARG A 95 -10.64 28.13 6.97
CA ARG A 95 -12.04 27.89 6.64
C ARG A 95 -12.21 27.89 5.12
N ILE A 96 -12.79 26.82 4.59
CA ILE A 96 -13.22 26.69 3.20
C ILE A 96 -14.71 27.00 3.18
N GLU A 97 -15.11 28.12 2.58
CA GLU A 97 -16.52 28.46 2.37
C GLU A 97 -16.92 28.11 0.95
N CYS A 98 -17.97 27.31 0.82
CA CYS A 98 -18.52 26.85 -0.45
C CYS A 98 -19.88 27.47 -0.70
N THR A 99 -20.09 27.99 -1.91
CA THR A 99 -21.39 28.46 -2.40
C THR A 99 -21.70 27.83 -3.75
N GLY A 100 -22.96 27.53 -4.02
CA GLY A 100 -23.38 26.97 -5.29
C GLY A 100 -24.79 26.44 -5.24
N ASN A 101 -25.09 25.48 -6.12
CA ASN A 101 -26.42 24.89 -6.22
C ASN A 101 -26.33 23.36 -6.28
N LEU A 102 -27.36 22.71 -5.72
CA LEU A 102 -27.61 21.29 -5.86
C LEU A 102 -28.83 21.04 -6.73
N GLN A 103 -28.82 19.92 -7.43
CA GLN A 103 -29.93 19.36 -8.18
C GLN A 103 -29.95 17.84 -7.95
N ALA A 104 -31.01 17.34 -7.31
CA ALA A 104 -31.19 15.92 -7.02
C ALA A 104 -29.96 15.24 -6.37
N GLY A 105 -29.35 15.90 -5.38
CA GLY A 105 -28.24 15.36 -4.59
C GLY A 105 -26.84 15.57 -5.17
N SER A 106 -26.73 16.07 -6.40
CA SER A 106 -25.45 16.43 -7.03
C SER A 106 -25.40 17.92 -7.30
N GLY A 107 -24.21 18.49 -7.38
CA GLY A 107 -24.09 19.90 -7.73
C GLY A 107 -22.68 20.43 -7.65
N GLY A 108 -22.55 21.75 -7.69
CA GLY A 108 -21.26 22.39 -7.72
C GLY A 108 -21.35 23.90 -7.54
N GLY A 109 -20.18 24.51 -7.44
CA GLY A 109 -20.05 25.95 -7.32
C GLY A 109 -18.63 26.38 -7.04
N ALA A 110 -18.49 27.52 -6.37
CA ALA A 110 -17.20 28.10 -6.03
C ALA A 110 -16.90 27.93 -4.54
N PHE A 111 -15.61 27.82 -4.21
CA PHE A 111 -15.15 27.93 -2.83
C PHE A 111 -14.16 29.07 -2.67
N THR A 112 -14.11 29.63 -1.46
CA THR A 112 -13.06 30.54 -1.00
C THR A 112 -12.44 29.96 0.26
N PHE A 113 -11.12 29.87 0.29
CA PHE A 113 -10.36 29.48 1.47
C PHE A 113 -9.76 30.73 2.13
N THR A 114 -10.00 30.84 3.44
CA THR A 114 -9.40 31.86 4.30
C THR A 114 -8.53 31.17 5.33
N GLN A 115 -7.23 31.47 5.28
CA GLN A 115 -6.26 30.94 6.24
C GLN A 115 -6.53 31.48 7.65
N ASN A 116 -6.18 30.69 8.67
CA ASN A 116 -6.20 31.14 10.06
C ASN A 116 -4.82 31.69 10.47
N PRO A 117 -4.67 33.00 10.75
CA PRO A 117 -3.39 33.58 11.17
C PRO A 117 -2.83 33.01 12.47
N GLU A 118 -3.71 32.58 13.39
CA GLU A 118 -3.29 31.99 14.66
C GLU A 118 -2.63 30.63 14.45
N PHE A 119 -3.18 29.81 13.55
CA PHE A 119 -2.55 28.55 13.14
C PHE A 119 -1.16 28.78 12.56
N LEU A 120 -0.99 29.75 11.66
CA LEU A 120 0.32 30.07 11.08
C LEU A 120 1.33 30.50 12.13
N LYS A 121 0.91 31.31 13.11
CA LYS A 121 1.74 31.72 14.25
C LYS A 121 2.15 30.52 15.11
N ASN A 122 1.21 29.60 15.37
CA ASN A 122 1.47 28.42 16.17
C ASN A 122 2.39 27.43 15.44
N MET A 123 2.21 27.23 14.13
CA MET A 123 3.10 26.42 13.30
C MET A 123 4.52 26.97 13.25
N ARG A 124 4.68 28.30 13.15
CA ARG A 124 5.99 28.96 13.26
C ARG A 124 6.64 28.69 14.62
N SER A 125 5.87 28.75 15.70
CA SER A 125 6.35 28.43 17.06
C SER A 125 6.75 26.95 17.21
N LEU A 126 6.19 26.08 16.37
CA LEU A 126 6.59 24.67 16.25
C LEU A 126 7.76 24.46 15.28
N GLY A 127 8.35 25.52 14.71
CA GLY A 127 9.48 25.44 13.78
C GLY A 127 9.10 25.21 12.33
N TYR A 128 7.84 25.45 11.94
CA TYR A 128 7.39 25.38 10.55
C TYR A 128 6.95 26.77 10.07
N ASP A 129 7.87 27.47 9.43
CA ASP A 129 7.67 28.76 8.79
C ASP A 129 7.57 28.63 7.26
N GLY A 130 7.34 29.75 6.57
CA GLY A 130 7.29 29.78 5.11
C GLY A 130 6.28 28.80 4.48
N LEU A 131 5.14 28.56 5.14
CA LEU A 131 4.08 27.74 4.58
C LEU A 131 3.45 28.49 3.41
N SER A 132 3.46 27.88 2.22
CA SER A 132 2.80 28.47 1.03
C SER A 132 1.28 28.37 1.16
N ASP A 133 0.56 29.20 0.43
CA ASP A 133 -0.91 29.21 0.47
C ASP A 133 -1.52 27.84 0.12
N ASP A 134 -0.94 27.18 -0.88
CA ASP A 134 -1.35 25.84 -1.32
C ASP A 134 -1.10 24.79 -0.23
N LEU A 135 0.00 24.90 0.51
CA LEU A 135 0.31 23.99 1.61
C LEU A 135 -0.64 24.20 2.79
N VAL A 136 -0.94 25.45 3.16
CA VAL A 136 -1.90 25.74 4.25
C VAL A 136 -3.31 25.27 3.87
N PHE A 137 -3.70 25.42 2.60
CA PHE A 137 -4.94 24.86 2.08
C PHE A 137 -4.96 23.32 2.16
N ALA A 138 -3.89 22.65 1.73
CA ALA A 138 -3.77 21.20 1.85
C ALA A 138 -3.80 20.73 3.32
N MET A 139 -3.17 21.48 4.24
CA MET A 139 -3.23 21.21 5.68
C MET A 139 -4.66 21.32 6.22
N ALA A 140 -5.44 22.32 5.77
CA ALA A 140 -6.85 22.42 6.13
C ALA A 140 -7.66 21.24 5.57
N LEU A 141 -7.40 20.84 4.32
CA LEU A 141 -8.12 19.76 3.67
C LEU A 141 -7.88 18.39 4.33
N HIS A 142 -6.64 18.14 4.75
CA HIS A 142 -6.23 16.90 5.41
C HIS A 142 -6.27 16.96 6.94
N ASP A 143 -6.75 18.07 7.52
CA ASP A 143 -6.85 18.27 8.97
C ASP A 143 -5.51 18.09 9.70
N VAL A 144 -4.46 18.75 9.20
CA VAL A 144 -3.18 18.90 9.91
C VAL A 144 -3.36 20.00 10.97
N SER A 145 -3.33 19.60 12.24
CA SER A 145 -3.48 20.49 13.40
C SER A 145 -2.17 20.68 14.16
N THR A 146 -2.06 21.76 14.95
CA THR A 146 -0.92 21.97 15.84
C THR A 146 -0.86 20.90 16.94
N ALA A 147 -2.01 20.39 17.37
CA ALA A 147 -2.11 19.26 18.29
C ALA A 147 -1.49 17.99 17.70
N PHE A 148 -1.81 17.67 16.44
CA PHE A 148 -1.21 16.54 15.71
C PHE A 148 0.31 16.66 15.62
N VAL A 149 0.82 17.83 15.24
CA VAL A 149 2.26 18.09 15.15
C VAL A 149 2.94 17.92 16.51
N LYS A 150 2.34 18.49 17.57
CA LYS A 150 2.86 18.37 18.94
C LYS A 150 2.87 16.92 19.43
N GLU A 151 1.82 16.16 19.12
CA GLU A 151 1.73 14.74 19.49
C GLU A 151 2.88 13.94 18.88
N LEU A 152 3.11 14.05 17.57
CA LEU A 152 4.21 13.32 16.91
C LEU A 152 5.59 13.76 17.40
N LYS A 153 5.77 15.06 17.68
CA LYS A 153 7.02 15.57 18.27
C LYS A 153 7.23 15.09 19.70
N ALA A 154 6.18 14.99 20.52
CA ALA A 154 6.26 14.41 21.85
C ALA A 154 6.65 12.93 21.79
N GLU A 155 6.22 12.23 20.74
CA GLU A 155 6.71 10.90 20.39
C GLU A 155 8.08 10.90 19.71
N GLY A 156 8.84 11.99 19.75
CA GLY A 156 10.21 12.05 19.22
C GLY A 156 10.34 11.81 17.71
N VAL A 157 9.24 11.86 16.95
CA VAL A 157 9.26 11.70 15.49
C VAL A 157 10.00 12.89 14.88
N GLN A 158 11.05 12.59 14.12
CA GLN A 158 11.78 13.60 13.36
C GLN A 158 11.05 13.85 12.04
N ILE A 159 10.54 15.07 11.86
CA ILE A 159 9.77 15.47 10.69
C ILE A 159 10.64 16.45 9.89
N PRO A 160 11.29 16.00 8.80
CA PRO A 160 12.36 16.73 8.14
C PRO A 160 11.90 17.98 7.38
N ASN A 161 10.64 18.04 6.97
CA ASN A 161 10.10 19.16 6.20
C ASN A 161 8.57 19.28 6.40
N LYS A 162 8.01 20.37 5.87
CA LYS A 162 6.60 20.72 5.97
C LYS A 162 5.67 19.82 5.15
N ASP A 163 6.15 19.25 4.04
CA ASP A 163 5.35 18.34 3.20
C ASP A 163 5.17 16.98 3.88
N MET A 164 6.15 16.56 4.68
CA MET A 164 6.07 15.34 5.48
C MET A 164 4.91 15.38 6.50
N LEU A 165 4.50 16.55 6.97
CA LEU A 165 3.32 16.69 7.83
C LEU A 165 2.05 16.21 7.14
N LEU A 166 1.90 16.55 5.85
CA LEU A 166 0.77 16.08 5.04
C LEU A 166 0.86 14.57 4.85
N ALA A 167 2.03 14.04 4.46
CA ALA A 167 2.20 12.60 4.25
C ALA A 167 1.83 11.79 5.50
N LEU A 168 2.35 12.19 6.67
CA LEU A 168 2.02 11.56 7.95
C LEU A 168 0.51 11.58 8.22
N ARG A 169 -0.16 12.72 7.97
CA ARG A 169 -1.60 12.87 8.21
C ARG A 169 -2.44 12.06 7.22
N ILE A 170 -2.14 12.13 5.93
CA ILE A 170 -2.82 11.41 4.85
C ILE A 170 -2.76 9.89 5.09
N HIS A 171 -1.60 9.39 5.51
CA HIS A 171 -1.41 7.98 5.83
C HIS A 171 -1.79 7.62 7.28
N ASN A 172 -2.48 8.53 7.97
CA ASN A 172 -3.04 8.32 9.31
C ASN A 172 -1.98 7.83 10.32
N VAL A 173 -0.78 8.40 10.31
CA VAL A 173 0.24 8.16 11.35
C VAL A 173 -0.16 8.94 12.59
N THR A 174 -0.59 8.26 13.65
CA THR A 174 -0.99 8.88 14.92
C THR A 174 0.08 8.73 15.98
N GLY A 175 0.09 9.56 17.03
CA GLY A 175 1.01 9.36 18.15
C GLY A 175 0.76 8.04 18.87
N GLN A 176 -0.49 7.57 18.94
CA GLN A 176 -0.81 6.22 19.43
C GLN A 176 -0.09 5.14 18.62
N TYR A 177 -0.17 5.17 17.29
CA TYR A 177 0.50 4.20 16.43
C TYR A 177 2.02 4.21 16.66
N VAL A 178 2.62 5.41 16.78
CA VAL A 178 4.06 5.54 17.07
C VAL A 178 4.42 4.93 18.43
N ARG A 179 3.63 5.18 19.49
CA ARG A 179 3.84 4.58 20.82
C ARG A 179 3.77 3.06 20.81
N GLU A 180 2.77 2.51 20.14
CA GLU A 180 2.59 1.06 20.02
C GLU A 180 3.80 0.42 19.32
N MET A 181 4.22 0.99 18.19
CA MET A 181 5.38 0.48 17.44
C MET A 181 6.68 0.58 18.26
N LYS A 182 6.89 1.67 18.99
CA LYS A 182 8.05 1.81 19.91
C LYS A 182 8.05 0.77 21.03
N THR A 183 6.89 0.49 21.62
CA THR A 183 6.73 -0.55 22.65
C THR A 183 7.09 -1.93 22.11
N LEU A 184 6.85 -2.14 20.82
CA LEU A 184 7.23 -3.35 20.10
C LEU A 184 8.72 -3.38 19.71
N GLY A 185 9.53 -2.39 20.11
CA GLY A 185 10.98 -2.37 19.90
C GLY A 185 11.41 -1.67 18.62
N ALA A 186 10.47 -1.08 17.86
CA ALA A 186 10.82 -0.24 16.73
C ALA A 186 11.32 1.13 17.23
N SER A 187 12.62 1.22 17.51
CA SER A 187 13.31 2.46 17.83
C SER A 187 13.68 3.25 16.57
N ASN A 188 13.88 4.57 16.70
CA ASN A 188 14.34 5.45 15.62
C ASN A 188 13.46 5.42 14.36
N LEU A 189 12.14 5.36 14.55
CA LEU A 189 11.18 5.47 13.46
C LEU A 189 11.26 6.86 12.83
N SER A 190 11.87 6.94 11.65
CA SER A 190 11.81 8.13 10.81
C SER A 190 10.37 8.36 10.35
N ALA A 191 10.05 9.61 10.00
CA ALA A 191 8.75 9.92 9.40
C ALA A 191 8.50 9.11 8.10
N ASP A 192 9.54 8.91 7.28
CA ASP A 192 9.48 8.09 6.07
C ASP A 192 9.10 6.64 6.39
N ASN A 193 9.71 6.04 7.42
CA ASN A 193 9.41 4.67 7.83
C ASN A 193 7.96 4.55 8.31
N LEU A 194 7.47 5.51 9.09
CA LEU A 194 6.09 5.52 9.56
C LEU A 194 5.10 5.61 8.40
N VAL A 195 5.37 6.48 7.43
CA VAL A 195 4.56 6.62 6.21
C VAL A 195 4.58 5.31 5.41
N ALA A 196 5.75 4.75 5.13
CA ALA A 196 5.89 3.49 4.39
C ALA A 196 5.17 2.32 5.08
N MET A 197 5.32 2.20 6.39
CA MET A 197 4.62 1.21 7.21
C MET A 197 3.10 1.35 7.06
N ARG A 198 2.54 2.56 7.11
CA ARG A 198 1.10 2.76 6.93
C ARG A 198 0.64 2.48 5.50
N ILE A 199 1.39 2.89 4.48
CA ILE A 199 1.10 2.61 3.07
C ILE A 199 0.99 1.09 2.83
N HIS A 200 1.90 0.31 3.41
CA HIS A 200 1.93 -1.15 3.24
C HIS A 200 1.10 -1.90 4.30
N GLY A 201 0.32 -1.18 5.12
CA GLY A 201 -0.59 -1.77 6.10
C GLY A 201 0.10 -2.54 7.21
N VAL A 202 1.28 -2.08 7.66
CA VAL A 202 1.93 -2.56 8.87
C VAL A 202 1.15 -2.07 10.08
N THR A 203 0.57 -2.99 10.86
CA THR A 203 -0.14 -2.69 12.11
C THR A 203 0.68 -3.08 13.33
N ALA A 204 0.34 -2.53 14.49
CA ALA A 204 0.96 -2.92 15.76
C ALA A 204 0.71 -4.41 16.05
N GLU A 205 -0.48 -4.94 15.74
CA GLU A 205 -0.82 -6.35 15.92
C GLU A 205 0.05 -7.26 15.05
N PHE A 206 0.30 -6.86 13.80
CA PHE A 206 1.20 -7.59 12.91
C PHE A 206 2.62 -7.65 13.48
N ALA A 207 3.19 -6.51 13.85
CA ALA A 207 4.52 -6.46 14.46
C ALA A 207 4.60 -7.24 15.79
N LYS A 208 3.56 -7.13 16.63
CA LYS A 208 3.45 -7.88 17.88
C LYS A 208 3.43 -9.38 17.64
N SER A 209 2.68 -9.86 16.66
CA SER A 209 2.60 -11.29 16.36
C SER A 209 3.96 -11.89 16.00
N LEU A 210 4.80 -11.15 15.26
CA LEU A 210 6.17 -11.54 14.94
C LEU A 210 7.04 -11.56 16.21
N LYS A 211 6.90 -10.54 17.07
CA LYS A 211 7.62 -10.46 18.34
C LYS A 211 7.26 -11.57 19.31
N ASP A 212 5.98 -11.92 19.42
CA ASP A 212 5.50 -13.05 20.22
C ASP A 212 6.05 -14.39 19.70
N MET A 213 6.39 -14.47 18.41
CA MET A 213 7.11 -15.60 17.81
C MET A 213 8.63 -15.52 17.99
N GLY A 214 9.16 -14.53 18.70
CA GLY A 214 10.59 -14.38 18.98
C GLY A 214 11.38 -13.68 17.89
N TYR A 215 10.73 -13.00 16.93
CA TYR A 215 11.41 -12.16 15.95
C TYR A 215 11.61 -10.73 16.49
N ASP A 216 12.67 -10.05 16.03
CA ASP A 216 12.90 -8.62 16.26
C ASP A 216 12.87 -7.85 14.93
N PRO A 217 11.68 -7.65 14.33
CA PRO A 217 11.59 -7.08 12.99
C PRO A 217 11.96 -5.59 13.00
N LYS A 218 12.89 -5.20 12.12
CA LYS A 218 13.18 -3.80 11.86
C LYS A 218 12.07 -3.17 11.00
N PRO A 219 11.89 -1.83 11.01
CA PRO A 219 10.85 -1.16 10.23
C PRO A 219 10.81 -1.58 8.76
N ASP A 220 11.96 -1.61 8.10
CA ASP A 220 12.08 -1.99 6.69
C ASP A 220 11.69 -3.45 6.46
N SER A 221 12.03 -4.34 7.40
CA SER A 221 11.62 -5.74 7.35
C SER A 221 10.09 -5.87 7.48
N LEU A 222 9.44 -5.11 8.35
CA LEU A 222 7.97 -5.12 8.47
C LEU A 222 7.30 -4.74 7.15
N VAL A 223 7.83 -3.71 6.49
CA VAL A 223 7.35 -3.26 5.18
C VAL A 223 7.56 -4.36 4.12
N ALA A 224 8.76 -4.93 4.04
CA ALA A 224 9.08 -6.00 3.09
C ALA A 224 8.16 -7.22 3.26
N LEU A 225 7.92 -7.65 4.50
CA LEU A 225 7.03 -8.76 4.81
C LEU A 225 5.61 -8.49 4.28
N ARG A 226 5.10 -7.26 4.46
CA ARG A 226 3.78 -6.88 3.94
C ARG A 226 3.72 -6.84 2.42
N ILE A 227 4.73 -6.26 1.77
CA ILE A 227 4.83 -6.19 0.30
C ILE A 227 4.81 -7.58 -0.31
N HIS A 228 5.56 -8.52 0.26
CA HIS A 228 5.66 -9.90 -0.24
C HIS A 228 4.61 -10.85 0.35
N GLY A 229 3.64 -10.32 1.11
CA GLY A 229 2.53 -11.09 1.65
C GLY A 229 2.96 -12.22 2.58
N VAL A 230 4.03 -12.01 3.37
CA VAL A 230 4.38 -12.89 4.49
C VAL A 230 3.40 -12.62 5.64
N THR A 231 2.72 -13.67 6.10
CA THR A 231 1.75 -13.56 7.19
C THR A 231 2.26 -14.23 8.47
N PRO A 232 1.73 -13.87 9.65
CA PRO A 232 2.05 -14.57 10.89
C PRO A 232 1.67 -16.06 10.86
N GLU A 233 0.62 -16.42 10.12
CA GLU A 233 0.20 -17.81 9.88
C GLU A 233 1.28 -18.58 9.13
N PHE A 234 1.83 -17.99 8.05
CA PHE A 234 2.91 -18.61 7.29
C PHE A 234 4.13 -18.88 8.17
N ALA A 235 4.54 -17.90 8.99
CA ALA A 235 5.64 -18.09 9.95
C ALA A 235 5.35 -19.22 10.97
N ARG A 236 4.11 -19.33 11.47
CA ARG A 236 3.72 -20.43 12.37
C ARG A 236 3.75 -21.79 11.67
N ASP A 237 3.32 -21.86 10.41
CA ASP A 237 3.33 -23.11 9.65
C ASP A 237 4.74 -23.58 9.35
N LEU A 238 5.68 -22.65 9.08
CA LEU A 238 7.11 -22.98 8.99
C LEU A 238 7.63 -23.62 10.28
N LYS A 239 7.33 -23.03 11.44
CA LYS A 239 7.72 -23.61 12.74
C LYS A 239 7.12 -25.00 12.96
N LYS A 240 5.84 -25.20 12.63
CA LYS A 240 5.18 -26.53 12.73
C LYS A 240 5.85 -27.58 11.84
N GLN A 241 6.37 -27.19 10.68
CA GLN A 241 7.14 -28.07 9.80
C GLN A 241 8.63 -28.20 10.20
N GLY A 242 9.02 -27.62 11.33
CA GLY A 242 10.35 -27.73 11.90
C GLY A 242 11.37 -26.71 11.40
N TYR A 243 10.94 -25.69 10.64
CA TYR A 243 11.77 -24.55 10.23
C TYR A 243 11.81 -23.47 11.31
N ASN A 244 12.20 -23.84 12.53
CA ASN A 244 12.14 -22.99 13.72
C ASN A 244 13.07 -21.76 13.66
N SER A 245 14.11 -21.82 12.84
CA SER A 245 15.13 -20.78 12.66
C SER A 245 14.98 -20.00 11.36
N ALA A 246 13.83 -20.10 10.67
CA ALA A 246 13.58 -19.33 9.45
C ALA A 246 13.67 -17.83 9.76
N SER A 247 14.58 -17.13 9.08
CA SER A 247 14.69 -15.67 9.17
C SER A 247 13.58 -14.97 8.41
N LEU A 248 13.32 -13.69 8.72
CA LEU A 248 12.31 -12.89 8.03
C LEU A 248 12.63 -12.76 6.52
N ASP A 249 13.91 -12.58 6.17
CA ASP A 249 14.35 -12.48 4.78
C ASP A 249 14.15 -13.80 4.01
N GLN A 250 14.41 -14.93 4.67
CA GLN A 250 14.10 -16.24 4.10
C GLN A 250 12.61 -16.42 3.85
N MET A 251 11.75 -15.96 4.76
CA MET A 251 10.30 -16.01 4.53
C MET A 251 9.88 -15.14 3.34
N VAL A 252 10.48 -13.96 3.20
CA VAL A 252 10.28 -13.10 2.04
C VAL A 252 10.70 -13.82 0.75
N ALA A 253 11.90 -14.40 0.71
CA ALA A 253 12.38 -15.16 -0.45
C ALA A 253 11.46 -16.34 -0.80
N MET A 254 10.99 -17.09 0.21
CA MET A 254 10.01 -18.16 0.03
C MET A 254 8.72 -17.65 -0.62
N ARG A 255 8.19 -16.50 -0.20
CA ARG A 255 6.98 -15.92 -0.81
C ARG A 255 7.22 -15.44 -2.24
N ILE A 256 8.35 -14.79 -2.50
CA ILE A 256 8.74 -14.33 -3.85
C ILE A 256 8.81 -15.50 -4.83
N HIS A 257 9.42 -16.61 -4.43
CA HIS A 257 9.59 -17.79 -5.28
C HIS A 257 8.45 -18.82 -5.15
N GLY A 258 7.42 -18.52 -4.37
CA GLY A 258 6.25 -19.37 -4.22
C GLY A 258 6.55 -20.73 -3.60
N VAL A 259 7.43 -20.78 -2.59
CA VAL A 259 7.59 -21.95 -1.71
C VAL A 259 6.39 -22.00 -0.75
N THR A 260 5.61 -23.06 -0.80
CA THR A 260 4.40 -23.22 0.04
C THR A 260 4.54 -24.37 1.04
N PRO A 261 3.76 -24.36 2.16
CA PRO A 261 3.63 -25.49 3.08
C PRO A 261 3.36 -26.83 2.39
N GLU A 262 2.57 -26.82 1.34
CA GLU A 262 2.22 -28.00 0.55
C GLU A 262 3.41 -28.52 -0.26
N PHE A 263 4.17 -27.63 -0.90
CA PHE A 263 5.37 -28.00 -1.64
C PHE A 263 6.43 -28.63 -0.74
N MET A 264 6.63 -28.07 0.46
CA MET A 264 7.55 -28.64 1.47
C MET A 264 7.11 -30.04 1.89
N LYS A 265 5.81 -30.23 2.16
CA LYS A 265 5.26 -31.56 2.48
C LYS A 265 5.45 -32.55 1.32
N GLN A 266 5.17 -32.14 0.08
CA GLN A 266 5.34 -33.00 -1.10
C GLN A 266 6.79 -33.43 -1.30
N ALA A 267 7.77 -32.55 -1.07
CA ALA A 267 9.18 -32.91 -1.09
C ALA A 267 9.52 -33.93 0.00
N ALA A 268 9.00 -33.74 1.22
CA ALA A 268 9.18 -34.69 2.32
C ALA A 268 8.56 -36.07 2.02
N ASP A 269 7.32 -36.10 1.49
CA ASP A 269 6.59 -37.32 1.10
C ASP A 269 7.34 -38.10 0.00
N LEU A 270 8.14 -37.42 -0.83
CA LEU A 270 9.00 -38.01 -1.85
C LEU A 270 10.37 -38.49 -1.32
N GLY A 271 10.59 -38.41 0.00
CA GLY A 271 11.80 -38.91 0.66
C GLY A 271 12.95 -37.91 0.74
N TYR A 272 12.76 -36.63 0.38
CA TYR A 272 13.80 -35.60 0.52
C TYR A 272 13.93 -35.04 1.94
N GLY A 273 13.20 -35.62 2.91
CA GLY A 273 13.23 -35.20 4.31
C GLY A 273 12.80 -33.75 4.48
N ARG A 274 13.63 -32.94 5.12
CA ARG A 274 13.40 -31.50 5.32
C ARG A 274 14.50 -30.70 4.61
N PRO A 275 14.33 -30.36 3.32
CA PRO A 275 15.28 -29.52 2.59
C PRO A 275 15.54 -28.20 3.30
N SER A 276 16.73 -27.63 3.16
CA SER A 276 16.99 -26.27 3.65
C SER A 276 16.08 -25.26 2.94
N ILE A 277 15.86 -24.09 3.54
CA ILE A 277 15.05 -23.05 2.90
C ILE A 277 15.67 -22.63 1.56
N ASP A 278 16.99 -22.51 1.51
CA ASP A 278 17.71 -22.14 0.28
C ASP A 278 17.54 -23.20 -0.80
N GLN A 279 17.52 -24.49 -0.43
CA GLN A 279 17.21 -25.59 -1.35
C GLN A 279 15.77 -25.51 -1.87
N LEU A 280 14.78 -25.27 -1.01
CA LEU A 280 13.38 -25.11 -1.44
C LEU A 280 13.23 -23.93 -2.40
N VAL A 281 13.88 -22.82 -2.11
CA VAL A 281 13.89 -21.63 -2.96
C VAL A 281 14.56 -21.95 -4.31
N ALA A 282 15.72 -22.58 -4.32
CA ALA A 282 16.41 -22.99 -5.55
C ALA A 282 15.57 -23.95 -6.41
N MET A 283 14.92 -24.93 -5.78
CA MET A 283 14.00 -25.83 -6.46
C MET A 283 12.87 -25.05 -7.15
N ARG A 284 12.28 -24.05 -6.49
CA ARG A 284 11.22 -23.22 -7.08
C ARG A 284 11.72 -22.33 -8.20
N ILE A 285 12.89 -21.69 -8.03
CA ILE A 285 13.53 -20.85 -9.06
C ILE A 285 13.76 -21.65 -10.35
N HIS A 286 14.29 -22.87 -10.23
CA HIS A 286 14.64 -23.70 -11.39
C HIS A 286 13.50 -24.63 -11.84
N GLY A 287 12.33 -24.56 -11.20
CA GLY A 287 11.16 -25.36 -11.58
C GLY A 287 11.31 -26.87 -11.29
N VAL A 288 12.08 -27.24 -10.27
CA VAL A 288 12.04 -28.58 -9.68
C VAL A 288 10.73 -28.71 -8.91
N ASN A 289 9.80 -29.51 -9.43
CA ASN A 289 8.49 -29.77 -8.84
C ASN A 289 8.31 -31.29 -8.54
N PRO A 290 7.28 -31.67 -7.76
CA PRO A 290 7.05 -33.08 -7.42
C PRO A 290 6.90 -34.02 -8.61
N ASP A 291 6.29 -33.55 -9.70
CA ASP A 291 6.12 -34.37 -10.91
C ASP A 291 7.44 -34.63 -11.62
N PHE A 292 8.31 -33.64 -11.70
CA PHE A 292 9.67 -33.80 -12.22
C PHE A 292 10.47 -34.79 -11.36
N MET A 293 10.41 -34.65 -10.03
CA MET A 293 11.09 -35.55 -9.11
C MET A 293 10.63 -37.02 -9.28
N LYS A 294 9.32 -37.25 -9.42
CA LYS A 294 8.75 -38.58 -9.68
C LYS A 294 9.20 -39.14 -11.02
N GLN A 295 9.09 -38.35 -12.10
CA GLN A 295 9.47 -38.80 -13.43
C GLN A 295 10.96 -39.17 -13.53
N VAL A 296 11.84 -38.42 -12.86
CA VAL A 296 13.28 -38.74 -12.81
C VAL A 296 13.49 -40.06 -12.05
N SER A 297 12.79 -40.27 -10.94
CA SER A 297 12.82 -41.53 -10.19
C SER A 297 12.32 -42.72 -11.03
N ASP A 298 11.20 -42.56 -11.73
CA ASP A 298 10.59 -43.59 -12.59
C ASP A 298 11.50 -43.99 -13.77
N LEU A 299 12.40 -43.09 -14.18
CA LEU A 299 13.40 -43.33 -15.22
C LEU A 299 14.66 -44.04 -14.71
N GLY A 300 14.67 -44.47 -13.44
CA GLY A 300 15.73 -45.30 -12.86
C GLY A 300 16.78 -44.53 -12.06
N TYR A 301 16.61 -43.21 -11.90
CA TYR A 301 17.48 -42.40 -11.04
C TYR A 301 16.87 -42.33 -9.64
N GLY A 302 17.10 -43.36 -8.84
CA GLY A 302 16.57 -43.44 -7.48
C GLY A 302 17.15 -42.35 -6.58
N HIS A 303 16.29 -41.49 -6.03
CA HIS A 303 16.60 -40.41 -5.08
C HIS A 303 17.83 -39.54 -5.45
N PRO A 304 17.78 -38.78 -6.56
CA PRO A 304 18.80 -37.76 -6.84
C PRO A 304 18.94 -36.78 -5.69
N SER A 305 20.12 -36.21 -5.48
CA SER A 305 20.24 -35.07 -4.56
C SER A 305 19.45 -33.86 -5.09
N ILE A 306 19.06 -32.94 -4.20
CA ILE A 306 18.37 -31.70 -4.62
C ILE A 306 19.24 -30.89 -5.57
N ASP A 307 20.55 -30.83 -5.32
CA ASP A 307 21.50 -30.11 -6.17
C ASP A 307 21.57 -30.74 -7.57
N GLN A 308 21.50 -32.07 -7.67
CA GLN A 308 21.40 -32.76 -8.96
C GLN A 308 20.10 -32.45 -9.69
N LEU A 309 18.95 -32.45 -9.01
CA LEU A 309 17.67 -32.06 -9.63
C LEU A 309 17.70 -30.62 -10.13
N VAL A 310 18.28 -29.72 -9.35
CA VAL A 310 18.46 -28.31 -9.72
C VAL A 310 19.39 -28.19 -10.92
N ALA A 311 20.54 -28.86 -10.92
CA ALA A 311 21.48 -28.87 -12.04
C ALA A 311 20.83 -29.40 -13.34
N MET A 312 20.06 -30.49 -13.24
CA MET A 312 19.29 -31.02 -14.36
C MET A 312 18.36 -29.94 -14.95
N ARG A 313 17.65 -29.20 -14.11
CA ARG A 313 16.76 -28.13 -14.56
C ARG A 313 17.51 -26.94 -15.17
N ILE A 314 18.62 -26.53 -14.57
CA ILE A 314 19.48 -25.44 -15.07
C ILE A 314 19.98 -25.76 -16.48
N HIS A 315 20.42 -27.00 -16.70
CA HIS A 315 21.00 -27.42 -17.98
C HIS A 315 19.99 -28.05 -18.95
N GLY A 316 18.69 -27.99 -18.65
CA GLY A 316 17.65 -28.47 -19.56
C GLY A 316 17.58 -29.99 -19.73
N VAL A 317 18.06 -30.76 -18.75
CA VAL A 317 17.88 -32.22 -18.67
C VAL A 317 16.42 -32.52 -18.29
N SER A 318 15.58 -32.77 -19.30
CA SER A 318 14.18 -33.15 -19.12
C SER A 318 13.99 -34.68 -19.05
N PRO A 319 12.88 -35.18 -18.48
CA PRO A 319 12.54 -36.61 -18.55
C PRO A 319 12.48 -37.16 -20.00
N GLU A 320 12.14 -36.32 -20.98
CA GLU A 320 12.13 -36.70 -22.39
C GLU A 320 13.54 -36.88 -22.95
N PHE A 321 14.46 -35.97 -22.57
CA PHE A 321 15.86 -36.11 -22.92
C PHE A 321 16.46 -37.40 -22.35
N ILE A 322 16.17 -37.70 -21.08
CA ILE A 322 16.61 -38.96 -20.44
C ILE A 322 16.10 -40.18 -21.23
N ARG A 323 14.81 -40.18 -21.63
CA ARG A 323 14.24 -41.25 -22.49
C ARG A 323 14.96 -41.35 -23.84
N LYS A 324 15.29 -40.23 -24.49
CA LYS A 324 16.05 -40.19 -25.75
C LYS A 324 17.44 -40.83 -25.59
N VAL A 325 18.15 -40.52 -24.51
CA VAL A 325 19.46 -41.11 -24.19
C VAL A 325 19.35 -42.62 -23.95
N GLN A 326 18.37 -43.06 -23.15
CA GLN A 326 18.13 -44.47 -22.87
C GLN A 326 17.72 -45.28 -24.12
N ALA A 327 16.92 -44.69 -25.01
CA ALA A 327 16.50 -45.30 -26.27
C ALA A 327 17.68 -45.53 -27.24
N ARG A 328 18.75 -44.73 -27.13
CA ARG A 328 20.00 -44.91 -27.88
C ARG A 328 20.95 -45.93 -27.24
N GLY A 329 20.50 -46.67 -26.23
CA GLY A 329 21.25 -47.74 -25.58
C GLY A 329 22.14 -47.29 -24.41
N ILE A 330 22.19 -45.98 -24.11
CA ILE A 330 22.96 -45.45 -22.99
C ILE A 330 22.10 -45.52 -21.71
N ARG A 331 21.98 -46.73 -21.14
CA ARG A 331 21.09 -46.99 -19.99
C ARG A 331 21.71 -46.76 -18.61
N LYS A 332 23.02 -46.46 -18.53
CA LYS A 332 23.78 -46.27 -17.28
C LYS A 332 24.44 -44.89 -17.18
N ALA A 333 23.97 -43.90 -17.94
CA ALA A 333 24.45 -42.53 -17.77
C ALA A 333 24.16 -42.06 -16.34
N SER A 334 25.13 -41.47 -15.67
CA SER A 334 24.90 -40.76 -14.41
C SER A 334 24.16 -39.44 -14.68
N ILE A 335 23.64 -38.80 -13.63
CA ILE A 335 23.03 -37.47 -13.77
C ILE A 335 24.06 -36.46 -14.29
N ASP A 336 25.31 -36.56 -13.84
CA ASP A 336 26.40 -35.70 -14.28
C ASP A 336 26.70 -35.92 -15.76
N ASP A 337 26.63 -37.17 -16.26
CA ASP A 337 26.76 -37.46 -17.69
C ASP A 337 25.62 -36.81 -18.49
N LEU A 338 24.37 -36.91 -18.01
CA LEU A 338 23.22 -36.29 -18.68
C LEU A 338 23.34 -34.77 -18.75
N VAL A 339 23.78 -34.14 -17.66
CA VAL A 339 24.04 -32.70 -17.58
C VAL A 339 25.18 -32.34 -18.54
N SER A 340 26.28 -33.08 -18.54
CA SER A 340 27.40 -32.86 -19.45
C SER A 340 26.99 -32.99 -20.91
N MET A 341 26.17 -33.99 -21.27
CA MET A 341 25.64 -34.14 -22.62
C MET A 341 24.85 -32.90 -23.07
N LYS A 342 23.98 -32.36 -22.20
CA LYS A 342 23.24 -31.14 -22.48
C LYS A 342 24.12 -29.90 -22.65
N ILE A 343 25.14 -29.75 -21.80
CA ILE A 343 26.11 -28.65 -21.89
C ILE A 343 26.86 -28.67 -23.23
N HIS A 344 27.21 -29.85 -23.73
CA HIS A 344 27.97 -30.02 -24.98
C HIS A 344 27.08 -30.18 -26.24
N GLY A 345 25.76 -30.00 -26.12
CA GLY A 345 24.82 -30.15 -27.24
C GLY A 345 24.72 -31.58 -27.80
N ILE A 346 25.10 -32.57 -26.99
CA ILE A 346 25.09 -33.98 -27.38
C ILE A 346 23.64 -34.48 -27.31
N MET A 347 23.13 -34.95 -28.45
CA MET A 347 21.77 -35.48 -28.58
C MET A 347 20.64 -34.45 -28.39
N ASP A 348 20.88 -33.17 -28.74
CA ASP A 348 19.80 -32.19 -28.91
C ASP A 348 18.87 -32.53 -30.08
#